data_AF-A0A133XLL6-F1
#
_entry.id   AF-A0A133XLL6-F1
#
_cell.length_a   1.000
_cell.length_b   1.000
_cell.length_c   1.000
_cell.angle_alpha   90.00
_cell.angle_beta   90.00
_cell.angle_gamma   90.00
#
_symmetry.space_group_name_H-M   'P 1'
#
loop_
_entity.id
_entity.type
_entity.pdbx_description
1 polymer ?
#
loop_
_entity_poly.entity_id
_entity_poly.type
_entity_poly.pdbx_seq_one_letter_code
_entity_poly.pdbx_strand_id
1 'polypeptide(L)'
;MNSILDLIAGGAGWRQSDRLLTLSTPAGANALLAETARIDEALGPLAEHAGFRIELTVLSSNAQQSLTALLGQPARLDLQTAASRTTLRPFHGHITRLVREGANGGFARYQLTLEPWLAFLGYNQDNFLFQDKSVVEIIDELLGDWKGQGKLVPEWRWALADTAVYPKRGMTVQYRESDLAFLKRLLAEEGLFCWFEHQADAGDSLGSHTLVIGDHNGVFVDNAQPRIRYTQAGATLAEDSLDRWHGLRQLDTSESKASSWDYRALSNRPQSAASTVNNGAVPRTVAWHDPGQYAWQNAAHGERMLNNQRQAIDARLKQFHGAGSVRAAAPGTTFLLADHPEHDRDTAEQRRFLITAITHHGRNNLGETRIGMMPAVDPQKSTKTKDETVDLYRNQITAIRASLPWRPLLSDSHGRMVHPRPTINGTLTAIVVGNGQQRQHGRQ
;
A
#
# COMPACT_ATOMS: atom_id res chain seq x y z
N MET A 1 17.59 -30.83 29.76
CA MET A 1 18.37 -29.72 30.34
C MET A 1 17.86 -28.44 29.71
N ASN A 2 17.09 -27.64 30.46
CA ASN A 2 16.61 -26.34 29.99
C ASN A 2 17.80 -25.38 29.97
N SER A 3 18.05 -24.72 28.84
CA SER A 3 19.13 -23.74 28.76
C SER A 3 18.72 -22.47 29.53
N ILE A 4 19.70 -21.66 29.97
CA ILE A 4 19.43 -20.34 30.61
C ILE A 4 18.55 -19.45 29.71
N LEU A 5 18.63 -19.62 28.39
CA LEU A 5 17.79 -18.93 27.40
C LEU A 5 16.31 -19.36 27.49
N ASP A 6 16.05 -20.63 27.81
CA ASP A 6 14.68 -21.15 27.98
C ASP A 6 14.02 -20.65 29.27
N LEU A 7 14.81 -20.38 30.31
CA LEU A 7 14.31 -19.89 31.60
C LEU A 7 13.93 -18.40 31.56
N ILE A 8 14.51 -17.61 30.64
CA ILE A 8 14.33 -16.15 30.54
C ILE A 8 13.18 -15.78 29.59
N ALA A 9 12.88 -16.61 28.59
CA ALA A 9 11.91 -16.32 27.54
C ALA A 9 10.45 -16.75 27.83
N GLY A 10 10.15 -17.21 29.06
CA GLY A 10 8.83 -17.73 29.45
C GLY A 10 8.59 -19.17 29.02
N GLY A 11 7.35 -19.67 29.19
CA GLY A 11 6.99 -21.10 29.05
C GLY A 11 7.30 -21.77 27.70
N ALA A 12 7.57 -20.99 26.64
CA ALA A 12 7.94 -21.48 25.30
C ALA A 12 9.45 -21.43 24.99
N GLY A 13 10.28 -20.87 25.87
CA GLY A 13 11.73 -20.70 25.66
C GLY A 13 12.11 -19.72 24.53
N TRP A 14 13.42 -19.56 24.27
CA TRP A 14 13.96 -18.68 23.21
C TRP A 14 13.82 -19.33 21.83
N ARG A 15 12.58 -19.55 21.42
CA ARG A 15 12.21 -20.21 20.16
C ARG A 15 11.03 -19.49 19.54
N GLN A 16 10.93 -19.52 18.21
CA GLN A 16 9.82 -18.90 17.48
C GLN A 16 8.60 -19.81 17.28
N SER A 17 8.71 -21.11 17.55
CA SER A 17 7.61 -22.07 17.42
C SER A 17 6.41 -21.71 18.28
N ASP A 18 5.20 -21.96 17.76
CA ASP A 18 3.91 -21.77 18.44
C ASP A 18 3.62 -20.32 18.89
N ARG A 19 4.18 -19.33 18.19
CA ARG A 19 3.93 -17.91 18.41
C ARG A 19 2.92 -17.34 17.42
N LEU A 20 2.24 -16.27 17.85
CA LEU A 20 1.37 -15.49 16.97
C LEU A 20 2.15 -14.91 15.79
N LEU A 21 3.32 -14.34 16.09
CA LEU A 21 4.21 -13.70 15.12
C LEU A 21 5.53 -14.47 15.03
N THR A 22 5.92 -14.87 13.82
CA THR A 22 7.19 -15.54 13.53
C THR A 22 7.95 -14.74 12.48
N LEU A 23 9.16 -14.29 12.79
CA LEU A 23 10.02 -13.51 11.90
C LEU A 23 11.18 -14.37 11.37
N SER A 24 11.23 -14.54 10.06
CA SER A 24 12.34 -15.17 9.34
C SER A 24 13.23 -14.12 8.70
N THR A 25 14.55 -14.22 8.90
CA THR A 25 15.56 -13.33 8.29
C THR A 25 16.82 -14.12 7.92
N PRO A 26 17.69 -13.61 7.04
CA PRO A 26 18.98 -14.22 6.72
C PRO A 26 19.97 -14.30 7.90
N ALA A 27 19.68 -13.66 9.04
CA ALA A 27 20.49 -13.81 10.26
C ALA A 27 20.46 -15.24 10.83
N GLY A 28 19.52 -16.07 10.37
CA GLY A 28 19.30 -17.44 10.82
C GLY A 28 18.08 -17.57 11.72
N ALA A 29 17.67 -18.83 11.92
CA ALA A 29 16.52 -19.16 12.74
C ALA A 29 16.71 -18.71 14.20
N ASN A 30 15.68 -18.10 14.79
CA ASN A 30 15.67 -17.61 16.18
C ASN A 30 16.73 -16.54 16.52
N ALA A 31 17.41 -15.95 15.53
CA ALA A 31 18.36 -14.85 15.75
C ALA A 31 17.66 -13.55 16.16
N LEU A 32 16.45 -13.32 15.60
CA LEU A 32 15.57 -12.18 15.88
C LEU A 32 14.18 -12.72 16.19
N LEU A 33 13.64 -12.44 17.37
CA LEU A 33 12.26 -12.79 17.74
C LEU A 33 11.38 -11.55 17.69
N ALA A 34 10.25 -11.62 16.99
CA ALA A 34 9.26 -10.55 16.98
C ALA A 34 8.58 -10.42 18.35
N GLU A 35 8.64 -9.22 18.93
CA GLU A 35 7.97 -8.83 20.17
C GLU A 35 6.61 -8.19 19.84
N THR A 36 6.63 -7.14 19.02
CA THR A 36 5.43 -6.46 18.51
C THR A 36 5.52 -6.24 17.01
N ALA A 37 4.37 -6.17 16.35
CA ALA A 37 4.24 -5.83 14.95
C ALA A 37 3.08 -4.86 14.72
N ARG A 38 3.32 -3.79 13.96
CA ARG A 38 2.30 -3.00 13.27
C ARG A 38 2.45 -3.25 11.77
N ILE A 39 1.41 -3.80 11.14
CA ILE A 39 1.40 -4.12 9.70
C ILE A 39 0.34 -3.23 9.05
N ASP A 40 0.76 -2.25 8.27
CA ASP A 40 -0.12 -1.41 7.48
C ASP A 40 -0.14 -1.91 6.04
N GLU A 41 -1.31 -2.28 5.52
CA GLU A 41 -1.52 -2.66 4.12
C GLU A 41 -2.69 -1.88 3.53
N ALA A 42 -2.59 -1.44 2.29
CA ALA A 42 -3.70 -0.76 1.62
C ALA A 42 -3.62 -0.87 0.09
N LEU A 43 -4.77 -0.67 -0.56
CA LEU A 43 -4.84 -0.46 -2.00
C LEU A 43 -4.06 0.81 -2.36
N GLY A 44 -3.06 0.66 -3.23
CA GLY A 44 -2.25 1.75 -3.73
C GLY A 44 -2.66 2.25 -5.11
N PRO A 45 -1.92 3.25 -5.64
CA PRO A 45 -0.83 3.98 -4.98
C PRO A 45 -1.28 4.83 -3.78
N LEU A 46 -0.37 5.02 -2.81
CA LEU A 46 -0.55 5.81 -1.58
C LEU A 46 0.53 6.87 -1.44
N ALA A 47 0.28 7.91 -0.65
CA ALA A 47 1.31 8.90 -0.33
C ALA A 47 2.38 8.33 0.61
N GLU A 48 1.97 7.66 1.69
CA GLU A 48 2.80 7.39 2.87
C GLU A 48 3.78 6.20 2.73
N HIS A 49 3.37 5.17 1.99
CA HIS A 49 4.17 3.96 1.74
C HIS A 49 3.90 3.39 0.35
N ALA A 50 4.56 2.28 0.01
CA ALA A 50 4.53 1.67 -1.31
C ALA A 50 3.59 0.44 -1.38
N GLY A 51 2.44 0.48 -0.71
CA GLY A 51 1.44 -0.60 -0.66
C GLY A 51 1.31 -1.27 0.72
N PHE A 52 2.43 -1.63 1.33
CA PHE A 52 2.48 -2.02 2.75
C PHE A 52 3.72 -1.50 3.47
N ARG A 53 3.65 -1.42 4.80
CA ARG A 53 4.77 -1.16 5.71
C ARG A 53 4.58 -1.96 6.99
N ILE A 54 5.67 -2.58 7.45
CA ILE A 54 5.66 -3.41 8.65
C ILE A 54 6.69 -2.85 9.62
N GLU A 55 6.23 -2.40 10.78
CA GLU A 55 7.08 -1.93 11.87
C GLU A 55 7.12 -3.02 12.94
N LEU A 56 8.33 -3.53 13.21
CA LEU A 56 8.57 -4.59 14.19
C LEU A 56 9.45 -4.09 15.31
N THR A 57 9.12 -4.48 16.54
CA THR A 57 10.10 -4.54 17.62
C THR A 57 10.57 -5.97 17.75
N VAL A 58 11.89 -6.19 17.71
CA VAL A 58 12.50 -7.52 17.77
C VAL A 58 13.56 -7.62 18.86
N LEU A 59 13.68 -8.80 19.44
CA LEU A 59 14.70 -9.14 20.42
C LEU A 59 15.75 -10.07 19.80
N SER A 60 17.03 -9.83 20.11
CA SER A 60 18.14 -10.70 19.76
C SER A 60 18.96 -11.06 20.99
N SER A 61 19.48 -12.29 21.05
CA SER A 61 20.52 -12.70 22.00
C SER A 61 21.91 -12.27 21.54
N ASN A 62 22.05 -11.83 20.28
CA ASN A 62 23.29 -11.27 19.76
C ASN A 62 23.25 -9.74 19.83
N ALA A 63 23.92 -9.17 20.85
CA ALA A 63 24.06 -7.73 21.00
C ALA A 63 24.98 -7.07 19.96
N GLN A 64 25.71 -7.87 19.15
CA GLN A 64 26.63 -7.43 18.10
C GLN A 64 26.10 -7.78 16.70
N GLN A 65 24.78 -7.91 16.53
CA GLN A 65 24.17 -8.15 15.24
C GLN A 65 24.55 -7.03 14.25
N SER A 66 25.11 -7.39 13.11
CA SER A 66 25.51 -6.40 12.09
C SER A 66 24.27 -5.81 11.43
N LEU A 67 24.04 -4.52 11.67
CA LEU A 67 22.93 -3.78 11.05
C LEU A 67 23.11 -3.66 9.53
N THR A 68 24.35 -3.43 9.10
CA THR A 68 24.72 -3.32 7.68
C THR A 68 24.46 -4.62 6.93
N ALA A 69 24.65 -5.78 7.57
CA ALA A 69 24.38 -7.07 6.95
C ALA A 69 22.87 -7.35 6.78
N LEU A 70 22.00 -6.71 7.57
CA LEU A 70 20.55 -6.90 7.52
C LEU A 70 19.84 -5.90 6.62
N LEU A 71 20.37 -4.70 6.48
CA LEU A 71 19.75 -3.66 5.65
C LEU A 71 19.64 -4.12 4.19
N GLY A 72 18.45 -3.95 3.59
CA GLY A 72 18.13 -4.39 2.22
C GLY A 72 17.88 -5.89 2.05
N GLN A 73 18.09 -6.71 3.10
CA GLN A 73 17.83 -8.14 3.02
C GLN A 73 16.34 -8.46 3.02
N PRO A 74 15.93 -9.58 2.38
CA PRO A 74 14.56 -10.07 2.49
C PRO A 74 14.27 -10.50 3.94
N ALA A 75 13.02 -10.35 4.36
CA ALA A 75 12.53 -10.88 5.62
C ALA A 75 11.03 -11.19 5.50
N ARG A 76 10.60 -12.23 6.21
CA ARG A 76 9.20 -12.67 6.23
C ARG A 76 8.67 -12.68 7.64
N LEU A 77 7.58 -11.98 7.87
CA LEU A 77 6.77 -12.09 9.08
C LEU A 77 5.59 -13.02 8.79
N ASP A 78 5.42 -14.07 9.57
CA ASP A 78 4.31 -15.00 9.50
C ASP A 78 3.34 -14.74 10.67
N LEU A 79 2.05 -14.57 10.36
CA LEU A 79 0.97 -14.37 11.33
C LEU A 79 0.11 -15.63 11.43
N GLN A 80 -0.05 -16.16 12.64
CA GLN A 80 -0.94 -17.28 12.91
C GLN A 80 -2.41 -16.85 12.86
N THR A 81 -3.19 -17.43 11.95
CA THR A 81 -4.62 -17.13 11.77
C THR A 81 -5.51 -18.08 12.59
N ALA A 82 -6.81 -17.78 12.71
CA ALA A 82 -7.77 -18.70 13.32
C ALA A 82 -7.98 -19.99 12.51
N ALA A 83 -7.78 -19.93 11.18
CA ALA A 83 -8.07 -21.02 10.26
C ALA A 83 -7.10 -22.21 10.39
N SER A 84 -5.84 -21.94 10.72
CA SER A 84 -4.81 -22.97 10.84
C SER A 84 -3.69 -22.56 11.78
N ARG A 85 -3.21 -23.52 12.57
CA ARG A 85 -1.98 -23.33 13.36
C ARG A 85 -0.70 -23.58 12.54
N THR A 86 -0.82 -24.23 11.39
CA THR A 86 0.32 -24.63 10.54
C THR A 86 0.42 -23.78 9.27
N THR A 87 -0.71 -23.32 8.74
CA THR A 87 -0.77 -22.43 7.58
C THR A 87 -0.84 -21.00 8.07
N LEU A 88 0.31 -20.36 8.15
CA LEU A 88 0.46 -18.96 8.58
C LEU A 88 0.20 -18.02 7.40
N ARG A 89 -0.26 -16.80 7.69
CA ARG A 89 -0.34 -15.73 6.69
C ARG A 89 1.02 -15.07 6.57
N PRO A 90 1.69 -15.15 5.40
CA PRO A 90 3.00 -14.56 5.23
C PRO A 90 2.91 -13.07 4.88
N PHE A 91 3.89 -12.31 5.36
CA PHE A 91 4.18 -10.94 4.97
C PHE A 91 5.66 -10.85 4.62
N HIS A 92 5.94 -11.01 3.33
CA HIS A 92 7.29 -10.92 2.79
C HIS A 92 7.60 -9.47 2.37
N GLY A 93 8.77 -8.97 2.75
CA GLY A 93 9.30 -7.67 2.32
C GLY A 93 10.82 -7.59 2.48
N HIS A 94 11.36 -6.38 2.39
CA HIS A 94 12.79 -6.12 2.58
C HIS A 94 13.00 -5.11 3.72
N ILE A 95 14.08 -5.28 4.47
CA ILE A 95 14.41 -4.39 5.60
C ILE A 95 14.91 -3.05 5.06
N THR A 96 14.09 -2.00 5.15
CA THR A 96 14.44 -0.64 4.67
C THR A 96 14.99 0.27 5.77
N ARG A 97 14.67 -0.04 7.04
CA ARG A 97 15.17 0.70 8.20
C ARG A 97 15.42 -0.24 9.37
N LEU A 98 16.49 0.05 10.11
CA LEU A 98 16.86 -0.70 11.29
C LEU A 98 17.44 0.24 12.36
N VAL A 99 16.96 0.14 13.59
CA VAL A 99 17.44 0.92 14.74
C VAL A 99 17.76 -0.04 15.88
N ARG A 100 18.93 0.13 16.53
CA ARG A 100 19.26 -0.55 17.79
C ARG A 100 18.85 0.34 18.96
N GLU A 101 17.89 -0.09 19.75
CA GLU A 101 17.38 0.72 20.87
C GLU A 101 18.22 0.58 22.14
N GLY A 102 18.82 -0.59 22.37
CA GLY A 102 19.65 -0.83 23.54
C GLY A 102 20.00 -2.31 23.72
N ALA A 103 20.88 -2.60 24.69
CA ALA A 103 21.28 -3.95 25.07
C ALA A 103 21.55 -4.05 26.59
N ASN A 104 21.29 -5.21 27.19
CA ASN A 104 21.40 -5.40 28.65
C ASN A 104 22.34 -6.56 29.07
N GLY A 105 23.48 -6.73 28.40
CA GLY A 105 24.49 -7.73 28.78
C GLY A 105 24.12 -9.18 28.46
N GLY A 106 23.02 -9.40 27.73
CA GLY A 106 22.61 -10.71 27.20
C GLY A 106 21.63 -10.62 26.02
N PHE A 107 20.85 -9.55 25.92
CA PHE A 107 19.93 -9.30 24.81
C PHE A 107 20.07 -7.88 24.27
N ALA A 108 19.66 -7.68 23.02
CA ALA A 108 19.50 -6.39 22.38
C ALA A 108 18.12 -6.28 21.73
N ARG A 109 17.54 -5.07 21.80
CA ARG A 109 16.27 -4.74 21.14
C ARG A 109 16.53 -3.91 19.89
N TYR A 110 15.84 -4.25 18.81
CA TYR A 110 15.91 -3.54 17.54
C TYR A 110 14.50 -3.18 17.06
N GLN A 111 14.38 -2.03 16.39
CA GLN A 111 13.21 -1.71 15.57
C GLN A 111 13.55 -1.96 14.11
N LEU A 112 12.69 -2.72 13.41
CA LEU A 112 12.81 -2.98 11.97
C LEU A 112 11.64 -2.35 11.23
N THR A 113 11.90 -1.81 10.05
CA THR A 113 10.85 -1.49 9.07
C THR A 113 11.04 -2.39 7.86
N LEU A 114 9.99 -3.15 7.50
CA LEU A 114 9.93 -3.91 6.27
C LEU A 114 8.95 -3.27 5.29
N GLU A 115 9.36 -3.17 4.03
CA GLU A 115 8.57 -2.61 2.95
C GLU A 115 8.75 -3.46 1.68
N PRO A 116 7.85 -3.34 0.68
CA PRO A 116 8.02 -4.06 -0.57
C PRO A 116 9.27 -3.59 -1.32
N TRP A 117 9.71 -4.40 -2.30
CA TRP A 117 10.76 -3.99 -3.25
C TRP A 117 10.42 -2.64 -3.91
N LEU A 118 9.13 -2.32 -4.04
CA LEU A 118 8.63 -1.07 -4.58
C LEU A 118 9.07 0.17 -3.79
N ALA A 119 9.37 0.05 -2.50
CA ALA A 119 9.86 1.19 -1.70
C ALA A 119 11.26 1.67 -2.13
N PHE A 120 12.08 0.77 -2.71
CA PHE A 120 13.45 1.08 -3.13
C PHE A 120 13.49 2.05 -4.31
N LEU A 121 12.46 2.02 -5.16
CA LEU A 121 12.23 2.99 -6.23
C LEU A 121 12.05 4.42 -5.70
N GLY A 122 11.86 4.60 -4.38
CA GLY A 122 11.78 5.91 -3.74
C GLY A 122 13.14 6.52 -3.40
N TYR A 123 14.23 5.75 -3.48
CA TYR A 123 15.58 6.19 -3.09
C TYR A 123 16.43 6.69 -4.26
N ASN A 124 15.87 6.75 -5.47
CA ASN A 124 16.50 7.37 -6.63
C ASN A 124 15.78 8.67 -7.02
N GLN A 125 16.33 9.36 -8.01
CA GLN A 125 15.71 10.50 -8.67
C GLN A 125 16.27 10.56 -10.08
N ASP A 126 15.40 10.61 -11.09
CA ASP A 126 15.83 10.54 -12.48
C ASP A 126 15.14 11.56 -13.40
N ASN A 127 15.69 11.71 -14.60
CA ASN A 127 15.12 12.43 -15.73
C ASN A 127 15.16 11.54 -16.97
N PHE A 128 14.04 10.92 -17.30
CA PHE A 128 13.96 9.95 -18.40
C PHE A 128 12.82 10.28 -19.36
N LEU A 129 13.03 9.95 -20.64
CA LEU A 129 12.11 10.23 -21.73
C LEU A 129 11.61 8.93 -22.37
N PHE A 130 10.34 8.61 -22.15
CA PHE A 130 9.67 7.51 -22.83
C PHE A 130 8.96 8.04 -24.08
N GLN A 131 9.28 7.47 -25.25
CA GLN A 131 8.69 7.86 -26.54
C GLN A 131 7.84 6.72 -27.10
N ASP A 132 6.69 7.07 -27.67
CA ASP A 132 5.77 6.14 -28.36
C ASP A 132 5.43 4.86 -27.56
N LYS A 133 5.25 5.01 -26.24
CA LYS A 133 4.92 3.92 -25.32
C LYS A 133 3.59 4.15 -24.60
N SER A 134 2.85 3.08 -24.36
CA SER A 134 1.67 3.07 -23.48
C SER A 134 2.10 3.13 -22.01
N VAL A 135 1.17 3.46 -21.11
CA VAL A 135 1.47 3.45 -19.67
C VAL A 135 1.92 2.05 -19.19
N VAL A 136 1.37 0.99 -19.78
CA VAL A 136 1.72 -0.40 -19.47
C VAL A 136 3.15 -0.70 -19.88
N GLU A 137 3.53 -0.34 -21.11
CA GLU A 137 4.90 -0.51 -21.62
C GLU A 137 5.92 0.29 -20.78
N ILE A 138 5.57 1.51 -20.37
CA ILE A 138 6.43 2.36 -19.51
C ILE A 138 6.62 1.71 -18.13
N ILE A 139 5.54 1.23 -17.51
CA ILE A 139 5.61 0.61 -16.19
C ILE A 139 6.39 -0.70 -16.24
N ASP A 140 6.18 -1.54 -17.26
CA ASP A 140 6.93 -2.80 -17.41
C ASP A 140 8.43 -2.56 -17.57
N GLU A 141 8.83 -1.54 -18.34
CA GLU A 141 10.23 -1.12 -18.48
C GLU A 141 10.80 -0.61 -17.15
N LEU A 142 10.10 0.34 -16.52
CA LEU A 142 10.49 0.93 -15.24
C LEU A 142 10.69 -0.14 -14.16
N LEU A 143 9.74 -1.07 -13.99
CA LEU A 143 9.85 -2.13 -12.99
C LEU A 143 10.89 -3.19 -13.38
N GLY A 144 11.10 -3.40 -14.69
CA GLY A 144 12.09 -4.31 -15.26
C GLY A 144 13.53 -3.92 -14.91
N ASP A 145 13.85 -2.62 -14.93
CA ASP A 145 15.19 -2.10 -14.65
C ASP A 145 15.67 -2.37 -13.20
N TRP A 146 14.73 -2.68 -12.30
CA TRP A 146 15.03 -3.02 -10.91
C TRP A 146 15.28 -4.51 -10.67
N LYS A 147 15.12 -5.37 -11.69
CA LYS A 147 15.45 -6.79 -11.58
C LYS A 147 16.95 -7.00 -11.41
N GLY A 148 17.33 -7.82 -10.43
CA GLY A 148 18.73 -8.15 -10.16
C GLY A 148 19.51 -7.08 -9.38
N GLN A 149 18.85 -6.00 -8.95
CA GLN A 149 19.48 -5.02 -8.07
C GLN A 149 19.55 -5.53 -6.63
N GLY A 150 20.75 -5.87 -6.16
CA GLY A 150 20.97 -6.37 -4.81
C GLY A 150 20.26 -7.71 -4.57
N LYS A 151 19.37 -7.77 -3.58
CA LYS A 151 18.54 -8.94 -3.26
C LYS A 151 17.08 -8.77 -3.67
N LEU A 152 16.76 -7.72 -4.41
CA LEU A 152 15.40 -7.47 -4.86
C LEU A 152 15.01 -8.50 -5.92
N VAL A 153 13.79 -9.02 -5.80
CA VAL A 153 13.16 -9.88 -6.80
C VAL A 153 11.81 -9.25 -7.16
N PRO A 154 11.80 -8.20 -8.01
CA PRO A 154 10.56 -7.56 -8.42
C PRO A 154 9.66 -8.52 -9.20
N GLU A 155 8.45 -8.71 -8.70
CA GLU A 155 7.39 -9.48 -9.32
C GLU A 155 6.13 -8.62 -9.43
N TRP A 156 5.50 -8.61 -10.60
CA TRP A 156 4.24 -7.93 -10.82
C TRP A 156 3.40 -8.65 -11.88
N ARG A 157 2.10 -8.39 -11.87
CA ARG A 157 1.17 -8.85 -12.89
C ARG A 157 0.05 -7.84 -13.15
N TRP A 158 -0.44 -7.83 -14.38
CA TRP A 158 -1.56 -7.02 -14.82
C TRP A 158 -2.89 -7.79 -14.69
N ALA A 159 -3.91 -7.11 -14.17
CA ALA A 159 -5.29 -7.57 -14.06
C ALA A 159 -6.21 -6.50 -14.65
N LEU A 160 -6.00 -6.21 -15.93
CA LEU A 160 -6.72 -5.19 -16.68
C LEU A 160 -7.95 -5.80 -17.37
N ALA A 161 -9.05 -5.04 -17.43
CA ALA A 161 -10.23 -5.47 -18.18
C ALA A 161 -9.98 -5.48 -19.69
N ASP A 162 -9.30 -4.46 -20.20
CA ASP A 162 -8.92 -4.32 -21.61
C ASP A 162 -7.66 -3.46 -21.74
N THR A 163 -6.54 -4.06 -22.17
CA THR A 163 -5.27 -3.35 -22.36
C THR A 163 -5.33 -2.32 -23.50
N ALA A 164 -6.23 -2.47 -24.47
CA ALA A 164 -6.32 -1.58 -25.63
C ALA A 164 -6.81 -0.17 -25.27
N VAL A 165 -7.42 0.01 -24.09
CA VAL A 165 -7.85 1.33 -23.62
C VAL A 165 -6.67 2.24 -23.29
N TYR A 166 -5.46 1.71 -23.04
CA TYR A 166 -4.29 2.48 -22.68
C TYR A 166 -3.47 2.87 -23.91
N PRO A 167 -3.61 4.10 -24.44
CA PRO A 167 -3.04 4.41 -25.73
C PRO A 167 -1.54 4.70 -25.63
N LYS A 168 -0.82 4.51 -26.74
CA LYS A 168 0.58 4.93 -26.85
C LYS A 168 0.69 6.44 -26.81
N ARG A 169 1.48 6.95 -25.88
CA ARG A 169 1.75 8.38 -25.70
C ARG A 169 2.95 8.74 -26.55
N GLY A 170 2.87 9.82 -27.33
CA GLY A 170 4.00 10.26 -28.15
C GLY A 170 5.25 10.58 -27.31
N MET A 171 5.03 11.17 -26.12
CA MET A 171 6.11 11.49 -25.19
C MET A 171 5.59 11.47 -23.76
N THR A 172 6.30 10.77 -22.87
CA THR A 172 6.08 10.81 -21.42
C THR A 172 7.43 11.04 -20.74
N VAL A 173 7.48 12.05 -19.87
CA VAL A 173 8.71 12.46 -19.18
C VAL A 173 8.59 12.11 -17.70
N GLN A 174 9.61 11.45 -17.16
CA GLN A 174 9.95 11.46 -15.74
C GLN A 174 10.90 12.66 -15.55
N TYR A 175 10.53 13.64 -14.73
CA TYR A 175 11.35 14.85 -14.55
C TYR A 175 11.59 15.14 -13.08
N ARG A 176 12.84 14.98 -12.64
CA ARG A 176 13.30 15.24 -11.27
C ARG A 176 12.43 14.57 -10.20
N GLU A 177 11.89 13.40 -10.50
CA GLU A 177 11.09 12.60 -9.57
C GLU A 177 11.72 11.21 -9.43
N SER A 178 11.50 10.56 -8.30
CA SER A 178 11.91 9.17 -8.09
C SER A 178 11.06 8.23 -8.94
N ASP A 179 11.55 7.02 -9.22
CA ASP A 179 10.81 6.02 -9.98
C ASP A 179 9.49 5.68 -9.28
N LEU A 180 9.48 5.68 -7.94
CA LEU A 180 8.28 5.44 -7.15
C LEU A 180 7.28 6.57 -7.32
N ALA A 181 7.73 7.83 -7.30
CA ALA A 181 6.86 8.98 -7.52
C ALA A 181 6.28 8.98 -8.94
N PHE A 182 7.12 8.67 -9.94
CA PHE A 182 6.72 8.52 -11.34
C PHE A 182 5.66 7.43 -11.52
N LEU A 183 5.90 6.24 -10.95
CA LEU A 183 4.95 5.13 -10.98
C LEU A 183 3.63 5.50 -10.32
N LYS A 184 3.66 6.03 -9.09
CA LYS A 184 2.45 6.42 -8.34
C LYS A 184 1.62 7.42 -9.14
N ARG A 185 2.28 8.38 -9.79
CA ARG A 185 1.65 9.39 -10.65
C ARG A 185 0.99 8.76 -11.87
N LEU A 186 1.67 7.86 -12.58
CA LEU A 186 1.11 7.17 -13.75
C LEU A 186 -0.07 6.27 -13.39
N LEU A 187 0.04 5.51 -12.30
CA LEU A 187 -1.05 4.68 -11.81
C LEU A 187 -2.28 5.52 -11.46
N ALA A 188 -2.09 6.62 -10.72
CA ALA A 188 -3.18 7.51 -10.36
C ALA A 188 -3.81 8.23 -11.57
N GLU A 189 -3.00 8.70 -12.51
CA GLU A 189 -3.47 9.33 -13.76
C GLU A 189 -4.41 8.40 -14.54
N GLU A 190 -4.04 7.12 -14.68
CA GLU A 190 -4.83 6.15 -15.45
C GLU A 190 -5.91 5.44 -14.62
N GLY A 191 -6.05 5.78 -13.33
CA GLY A 191 -7.00 5.13 -12.42
C GLY A 191 -6.63 3.68 -12.07
N LEU A 192 -5.38 3.29 -12.27
CA LEU A 192 -4.85 1.97 -11.95
C LEU A 192 -4.60 1.87 -10.45
N PHE A 193 -5.13 0.82 -9.84
CA PHE A 193 -4.89 0.49 -8.44
C PHE A 193 -3.99 -0.72 -8.30
N CYS A 194 -3.37 -0.86 -7.14
CA CYS A 194 -2.51 -2.00 -6.88
C CYS A 194 -2.55 -2.51 -5.43
N TRP A 195 -2.15 -3.77 -5.24
CA TRP A 195 -1.95 -4.40 -3.93
C TRP A 195 -0.87 -5.48 -4.04
N PHE A 196 -0.49 -6.07 -2.90
CA PHE A 196 0.49 -7.16 -2.86
C PHE A 196 -0.14 -8.48 -2.46
N GLU A 197 0.25 -9.54 -3.16
CA GLU A 197 -0.01 -10.92 -2.78
C GLU A 197 1.28 -11.53 -2.25
N HIS A 198 1.25 -12.10 -1.06
CA HIS A 198 2.43 -12.66 -0.40
C HIS A 198 2.45 -14.17 -0.46
N GLN A 199 3.62 -14.75 -0.68
CA GLN A 199 3.84 -16.19 -0.66
C GLN A 199 5.03 -16.53 0.23
N ALA A 200 4.89 -17.60 1.00
CA ALA A 200 5.97 -18.17 1.78
C ALA A 200 6.73 -19.20 0.93
N ASP A 201 8.06 -19.15 0.99
CA ASP A 201 8.95 -20.17 0.41
C ASP A 201 10.00 -20.58 1.45
N ALA A 202 10.55 -21.78 1.30
CA ALA A 202 11.56 -22.37 2.18
C ALA A 202 13.02 -22.06 1.75
N GLY A 203 13.21 -21.26 0.70
CA GLY A 203 14.53 -20.85 0.19
C GLY A 203 15.13 -19.60 0.84
N ASP A 204 16.31 -19.20 0.36
CA ASP A 204 17.06 -18.02 0.84
C ASP A 204 16.32 -16.68 0.65
N SER A 205 15.37 -16.63 -0.30
CA SER A 205 14.48 -15.49 -0.49
C SER A 205 13.44 -15.36 0.62
N LEU A 206 13.22 -16.41 1.41
CA LEU A 206 12.20 -16.52 2.46
C LEU A 206 10.75 -16.38 1.97
N GLY A 207 10.52 -16.18 0.66
CA GLY A 207 9.21 -15.98 0.07
C GLY A 207 9.26 -15.01 -1.10
N SER A 208 8.07 -14.55 -1.52
CA SER A 208 7.91 -13.51 -2.53
C SER A 208 6.69 -12.65 -2.23
N HIS A 209 6.62 -11.50 -2.91
CA HIS A 209 5.45 -10.64 -2.90
C HIS A 209 5.25 -10.06 -4.31
N THR A 210 4.09 -10.32 -4.88
CA THR A 210 3.75 -9.92 -6.25
C THR A 210 2.88 -8.67 -6.21
N LEU A 211 3.29 -7.61 -6.91
CA LEU A 211 2.48 -6.42 -7.13
C LEU A 211 1.39 -6.73 -8.18
N VAL A 212 0.14 -6.68 -7.78
CA VAL A 212 -0.99 -6.81 -8.71
C VAL A 212 -1.49 -5.44 -9.09
N ILE A 213 -1.57 -5.14 -10.39
CA ILE A 213 -2.06 -3.85 -10.89
C ILE A 213 -3.36 -4.10 -11.67
N GLY A 214 -4.45 -3.46 -11.26
CA GLY A 214 -5.77 -3.64 -11.86
C GLY A 214 -6.54 -2.34 -12.07
N ASP A 215 -7.62 -2.42 -12.84
CA ASP A 215 -8.45 -1.26 -13.21
C ASP A 215 -9.96 -1.50 -13.03
N HIS A 216 -10.38 -2.67 -12.54
CA HIS A 216 -11.80 -2.99 -12.37
C HIS A 216 -12.06 -3.81 -11.11
N ASN A 217 -13.18 -3.57 -10.43
CA ASN A 217 -13.50 -4.27 -9.17
C ASN A 217 -13.68 -5.79 -9.32
N GLY A 218 -13.84 -6.29 -10.55
CA GLY A 218 -13.98 -7.73 -10.83
C GLY A 218 -12.71 -8.55 -10.53
N VAL A 219 -11.57 -7.89 -10.33
CA VAL A 219 -10.32 -8.55 -9.91
C VAL A 219 -10.30 -8.91 -8.42
N PHE A 220 -11.16 -8.29 -7.61
CA PHE A 220 -11.18 -8.52 -6.18
C PHE A 220 -11.85 -9.85 -5.86
N VAL A 221 -11.15 -10.68 -5.10
CA VAL A 221 -11.62 -12.01 -4.70
C VAL A 221 -12.18 -12.00 -3.28
N ASP A 222 -12.87 -13.07 -2.92
CA ASP A 222 -13.31 -13.23 -1.53
C ASP A 222 -12.13 -13.37 -0.58
N ASN A 223 -12.24 -12.71 0.57
CA ASN A 223 -11.28 -12.84 1.65
C ASN A 223 -11.21 -14.30 2.12
N ALA A 224 -10.06 -14.73 2.62
CA ALA A 224 -9.90 -16.08 3.17
C ALA A 224 -10.91 -16.38 4.29
N GLN A 225 -11.41 -15.35 4.99
CA GLN A 225 -12.63 -15.39 5.78
C GLN A 225 -13.75 -14.60 5.06
N PRO A 226 -14.52 -15.24 4.16
CA PRO A 226 -15.47 -14.54 3.27
C PRO A 226 -16.71 -14.02 4.00
N ARG A 227 -17.04 -14.58 5.17
CA ARG A 227 -18.13 -14.12 6.04
C ARG A 227 -17.53 -13.70 7.38
N ILE A 228 -17.69 -12.43 7.73
CA ILE A 228 -17.17 -11.85 8.97
C ILE A 228 -18.35 -11.40 9.83
N ARG A 229 -18.42 -11.93 11.05
CA ARG A 229 -19.48 -11.59 12.00
C ARG A 229 -19.15 -10.32 12.76
N TYR A 230 -20.18 -9.54 13.04
CA TYR A 230 -20.17 -8.46 14.00
C TYR A 230 -20.64 -8.99 15.36
N THR A 231 -19.89 -8.72 16.41
CA THR A 231 -20.14 -9.24 17.76
C THR A 231 -19.92 -8.17 18.82
N GLN A 232 -20.31 -8.45 20.06
CA GLN A 232 -20.02 -7.54 21.18
C GLN A 232 -18.56 -7.68 21.62
N ALA A 233 -17.95 -6.57 22.02
CA ALA A 233 -16.60 -6.58 22.57
C ALA A 233 -16.49 -7.54 23.77
N GLY A 234 -15.43 -8.35 23.81
CA GLY A 234 -15.16 -9.31 24.89
C GLY A 234 -15.77 -10.71 24.69
N ALA A 235 -16.50 -10.96 23.59
CA ALA A 235 -16.93 -12.31 23.25
C ALA A 235 -15.70 -13.19 22.94
N THR A 236 -15.47 -14.24 23.74
CA THR A 236 -14.44 -15.24 23.44
C THR A 236 -14.96 -16.17 22.35
N LEU A 237 -14.54 -15.93 21.12
CA LEU A 237 -14.98 -16.68 19.94
C LEU A 237 -13.87 -17.55 19.39
N ALA A 238 -14.25 -18.70 18.85
CA ALA A 238 -13.33 -19.59 18.14
C ALA A 238 -12.93 -19.01 16.77
N GLU A 239 -13.80 -18.19 16.17
CA GLU A 239 -13.58 -17.50 14.90
C GLU A 239 -13.25 -16.02 15.13
N ASP A 240 -12.44 -15.45 14.24
CA ASP A 240 -12.16 -14.02 14.29
C ASP A 240 -13.41 -13.21 13.90
N SER A 241 -13.63 -12.07 14.54
CA SER A 241 -14.83 -11.25 14.32
C SER A 241 -14.53 -9.75 14.42
N LEU A 242 -15.51 -8.94 14.04
CA LEU A 242 -15.50 -7.49 14.24
C LEU A 242 -16.32 -7.12 15.47
N ASP A 243 -15.79 -6.27 16.32
CA ASP A 243 -16.47 -5.73 17.52
C ASP A 243 -16.88 -4.27 17.36
N ARG A 244 -16.35 -3.60 16.33
CA ARG A 244 -16.70 -2.24 15.94
C ARG A 244 -16.93 -2.21 14.45
N TRP A 245 -17.99 -1.51 14.04
CA TRP A 245 -18.31 -1.23 12.65
C TRP A 245 -19.12 0.06 12.59
N HIS A 246 -18.70 1.02 11.79
CA HIS A 246 -19.44 2.26 11.60
C HIS A 246 -19.21 2.85 10.21
N GLY A 247 -20.24 3.52 9.68
CA GLY A 247 -20.14 4.27 8.43
C GLY A 247 -19.59 5.67 8.65
N LEU A 248 -18.61 6.07 7.84
CA LEU A 248 -18.22 7.46 7.66
C LEU A 248 -18.96 8.03 6.44
N ARG A 249 -19.49 9.25 6.59
CA ARG A 249 -20.08 10.04 5.50
C ARG A 249 -19.45 11.41 5.52
N GLN A 250 -19.03 11.90 4.37
CA GLN A 250 -18.42 13.22 4.25
C GLN A 250 -18.82 13.90 2.95
N LEU A 251 -18.76 15.22 2.95
CA LEU A 251 -18.92 16.04 1.76
C LEU A 251 -17.62 16.08 0.99
N ASP A 252 -17.74 16.11 -0.33
CA ASP A 252 -16.63 16.30 -1.25
C ASP A 252 -17.16 16.95 -2.54
N THR A 253 -16.33 17.06 -3.56
CA THR A 253 -16.70 17.54 -4.88
C THR A 253 -17.74 16.63 -5.53
N SER A 254 -18.92 17.18 -5.82
CA SER A 254 -20.04 16.48 -6.44
C SER A 254 -19.98 16.45 -7.97
N GLU A 255 -19.21 17.35 -8.58
CA GLU A 255 -19.05 17.44 -10.04
C GLU A 255 -17.64 17.90 -10.40
N SER A 256 -16.99 17.21 -11.34
CA SER A 256 -15.68 17.57 -11.86
C SER A 256 -15.82 17.92 -13.33
N LYS A 257 -15.14 18.99 -13.75
CA LYS A 257 -15.09 19.45 -15.12
C LYS A 257 -13.65 19.69 -15.52
N ALA A 258 -13.35 19.43 -16.78
CA ALA A 258 -12.03 19.68 -17.33
C ALA A 258 -12.13 20.02 -18.82
N SER A 259 -11.24 20.84 -19.34
CA SER A 259 -11.18 21.13 -20.78
C SER A 259 -9.72 21.18 -21.23
N SER A 260 -9.35 20.32 -22.17
CA SER A 260 -8.00 20.32 -22.75
C SER A 260 -8.01 20.91 -24.15
N TRP A 261 -7.07 21.81 -24.45
CA TRP A 261 -6.87 22.35 -25.79
C TRP A 261 -6.10 21.36 -26.67
N ASP A 262 -6.64 21.00 -27.83
CA ASP A 262 -5.90 20.29 -28.87
C ASP A 262 -5.41 21.26 -29.93
N TYR A 263 -4.10 21.51 -29.94
CA TYR A 263 -3.46 22.36 -30.94
C TYR A 263 -3.41 21.74 -32.34
N ARG A 264 -3.53 20.42 -32.50
CA ARG A 264 -3.57 19.73 -33.81
C ARG A 264 -4.91 19.92 -34.50
N ALA A 265 -5.98 19.87 -33.72
CA ALA A 265 -7.35 20.04 -34.20
C ALA A 265 -7.90 21.46 -34.01
N LEU A 266 -7.11 22.37 -33.41
CA LEU A 266 -7.50 23.75 -33.07
C LEU A 266 -8.85 23.82 -32.33
N SER A 267 -9.07 22.91 -31.39
CA SER A 267 -10.34 22.80 -30.65
C SER A 267 -10.17 22.40 -29.19
N ASN A 268 -11.16 22.75 -28.36
CA ASN A 268 -11.23 22.31 -26.97
C ASN A 268 -11.96 20.96 -26.86
N ARG A 269 -11.51 20.14 -25.90
CA ARG A 269 -12.15 18.88 -25.50
C ARG A 269 -12.72 19.03 -24.08
N PRO A 270 -13.94 19.55 -23.90
CA PRO A 270 -14.56 19.64 -22.59
C PRO A 270 -15.05 18.26 -22.11
N GLN A 271 -14.92 18.00 -20.82
CA GLN A 271 -15.33 16.79 -20.12
C GLN A 271 -16.04 17.16 -18.81
N SER A 272 -17.04 16.38 -18.42
CA SER A 272 -17.81 16.57 -17.18
C SER A 272 -18.21 15.23 -16.57
N ALA A 273 -18.03 15.07 -15.27
CA ALA A 273 -18.42 13.87 -14.52
C ALA A 273 -19.06 14.24 -13.17
N ALA A 274 -20.28 13.76 -12.94
CA ALA A 274 -21.04 13.97 -11.71
C ALA A 274 -21.00 12.73 -10.79
N SER A 275 -21.14 12.95 -9.48
CA SER A 275 -21.20 11.87 -8.47
C SER A 275 -22.33 10.90 -8.79
N THR A 276 -21.99 9.61 -8.79
CA THR A 276 -22.97 8.51 -8.89
C THR A 276 -23.52 8.13 -7.52
N VAL A 277 -22.87 8.60 -6.45
CA VAL A 277 -23.26 8.34 -5.06
C VAL A 277 -24.35 9.32 -4.63
N ASN A 278 -25.51 8.79 -4.27
CA ASN A 278 -26.61 9.58 -3.69
C ASN A 278 -26.27 9.98 -2.24
N ASN A 279 -25.95 11.26 -2.01
CA ASN A 279 -25.69 11.83 -0.69
C ASN A 279 -26.88 12.59 -0.08
N GLY A 280 -28.07 12.46 -0.66
CA GLY A 280 -29.24 13.22 -0.24
C GLY A 280 -29.16 14.69 -0.67
N ALA A 281 -29.86 15.57 0.05
CA ALA A 281 -29.89 17.00 -0.22
C ALA A 281 -28.64 17.69 0.35
N VAL A 282 -27.56 17.72 -0.44
CA VAL A 282 -26.30 18.40 -0.09
C VAL A 282 -26.02 19.55 -1.06
N PRO A 283 -25.26 20.58 -0.63
CA PRO A 283 -24.85 21.65 -1.53
C PRO A 283 -24.09 21.11 -2.75
N ARG A 284 -24.33 21.72 -3.91
CA ARG A 284 -23.58 21.39 -5.13
C ARG A 284 -22.18 21.98 -5.07
N THR A 285 -21.18 21.11 -5.02
CA THR A 285 -19.74 21.44 -5.02
C THR A 285 -19.15 21.04 -6.38
N VAL A 286 -18.46 21.97 -7.05
CA VAL A 286 -17.91 21.75 -8.40
C VAL A 286 -16.42 22.05 -8.41
N ALA A 287 -15.62 21.17 -9.01
CA ALA A 287 -14.21 21.40 -9.30
C ALA A 287 -13.99 21.56 -10.80
N TRP A 288 -13.22 22.59 -11.17
CA TRP A 288 -12.73 22.80 -12.53
C TRP A 288 -11.24 22.49 -12.57
N HIS A 289 -10.84 21.68 -13.54
CA HIS A 289 -9.46 21.27 -13.74
C HIS A 289 -8.96 21.78 -15.09
N ASP A 290 -7.73 22.28 -15.10
CA ASP A 290 -6.96 22.52 -16.32
C ASP A 290 -5.92 21.40 -16.46
N PRO A 291 -6.19 20.37 -17.29
CA PRO A 291 -5.25 19.27 -17.51
C PRO A 291 -4.07 19.66 -18.42
N GLY A 292 -4.06 20.90 -18.94
CA GLY A 292 -3.09 21.39 -19.90
C GLY A 292 -3.45 21.06 -21.35
N GLN A 293 -2.54 21.43 -22.25
CA GLN A 293 -2.71 21.22 -23.68
C GLN A 293 -2.47 19.77 -24.05
N TYR A 294 -3.29 19.24 -24.97
CA TYR A 294 -3.18 17.89 -25.50
C TYR A 294 -3.09 16.82 -24.40
N ALA A 295 -3.84 16.98 -23.30
CA ALA A 295 -3.83 16.06 -22.18
C ALA A 295 -4.39 14.69 -22.55
N TRP A 296 -5.33 14.66 -23.50
CA TRP A 296 -5.98 13.45 -23.98
C TRP A 296 -5.93 13.37 -25.50
N GLN A 297 -5.72 12.16 -25.99
CA GLN A 297 -5.62 11.87 -27.42
C GLN A 297 -6.95 12.05 -28.16
N ASN A 298 -8.06 11.72 -27.50
CA ASN A 298 -9.41 11.83 -28.04
C ASN A 298 -10.42 12.08 -26.90
N ALA A 299 -11.69 12.30 -27.26
CA ALA A 299 -12.75 12.60 -26.29
C ALA A 299 -13.03 11.43 -25.33
N ALA A 300 -13.04 10.19 -25.82
CA ALA A 300 -13.28 9.00 -24.99
C ALA A 300 -12.18 8.80 -23.93
N HIS A 301 -10.92 9.09 -24.29
CA HIS A 301 -9.81 9.08 -23.33
C HIS A 301 -10.04 10.15 -22.24
N GLY A 302 -10.43 11.37 -22.61
CA GLY A 302 -10.72 12.43 -21.64
C GLY A 302 -11.89 12.10 -20.70
N GLU A 303 -12.95 11.51 -21.24
CA GLU A 303 -14.09 11.04 -20.45
C GLU A 303 -13.65 9.98 -19.43
N ARG A 304 -12.84 9.01 -19.85
CA ARG A 304 -12.28 7.99 -18.95
C ARG A 304 -11.45 8.60 -17.82
N MET A 305 -10.53 9.51 -18.15
CA MET A 305 -9.66 10.16 -17.14
C MET A 305 -10.48 10.90 -16.08
N LEU A 306 -11.50 11.66 -16.51
CA LEU A 306 -12.35 12.41 -15.58
C LEU A 306 -13.26 11.49 -14.77
N ASN A 307 -13.75 10.41 -15.37
CA ASN A 307 -14.52 9.37 -14.67
C ASN A 307 -13.67 8.63 -13.63
N ASN A 308 -12.40 8.35 -13.91
CA ASN A 308 -11.48 7.77 -12.94
C ASN A 308 -11.31 8.67 -11.71
N GLN A 309 -11.08 9.98 -11.91
CA GLN A 309 -11.03 10.93 -10.80
C GLN A 309 -12.35 10.95 -10.03
N ARG A 310 -13.49 10.91 -10.76
CA ARG A 310 -14.81 10.91 -10.14
C ARG A 310 -15.01 9.70 -9.24
N GLN A 311 -14.73 8.50 -9.74
CA GLN A 311 -14.80 7.26 -8.98
C GLN A 311 -13.86 7.28 -7.75
N ALA A 312 -12.68 7.89 -7.88
CA ALA A 312 -11.75 8.05 -6.77
C ALA A 312 -12.35 8.90 -5.64
N ILE A 313 -13.03 9.99 -5.97
CA ILE A 313 -13.71 10.85 -4.99
C ILE A 313 -14.95 10.16 -4.42
N ASP A 314 -15.76 9.53 -5.26
CA ASP A 314 -16.97 8.81 -4.87
C ASP A 314 -16.67 7.69 -3.86
N ALA A 315 -15.57 6.96 -4.04
CA ALA A 315 -15.08 5.92 -3.12
C ALA A 315 -14.79 6.45 -1.69
N ARG A 316 -14.59 7.76 -1.53
CA ARG A 316 -14.28 8.41 -0.25
C ARG A 316 -15.48 9.13 0.35
N LEU A 317 -16.60 9.27 -0.36
CA LEU A 317 -17.84 9.86 0.17
C LEU A 317 -18.51 8.97 1.23
N LYS A 318 -18.43 7.65 1.04
CA LYS A 318 -19.06 6.63 1.89
C LYS A 318 -18.09 5.51 2.23
N GLN A 319 -17.42 5.65 3.35
CA GLN A 319 -16.51 4.63 3.86
C GLN A 319 -17.11 3.92 5.08
N PHE A 320 -16.53 2.79 5.43
CA PHE A 320 -16.87 2.01 6.61
C PHE A 320 -15.58 1.67 7.34
N HIS A 321 -15.59 1.84 8.66
CA HIS A 321 -14.46 1.55 9.52
C HIS A 321 -14.84 0.44 10.48
N GLY A 322 -14.05 -0.62 10.48
CA GLY A 322 -14.18 -1.77 11.35
C GLY A 322 -12.99 -1.93 12.28
N ALA A 323 -13.20 -2.56 13.44
CA ALA A 323 -12.11 -3.08 14.25
C ALA A 323 -12.49 -4.44 14.83
N GLY A 324 -11.48 -5.27 15.10
CA GLY A 324 -11.70 -6.60 15.66
C GLY A 324 -10.45 -7.46 15.66
N SER A 325 -10.64 -8.76 15.44
CA SER A 325 -9.59 -9.77 15.51
C SER A 325 -9.33 -10.48 14.17
N VAL A 326 -9.85 -10.00 13.04
CA VAL A 326 -9.78 -10.69 11.74
C VAL A 326 -8.36 -10.77 11.17
N ARG A 327 -7.65 -11.88 11.43
CA ARG A 327 -6.24 -12.06 10.99
C ARG A 327 -6.08 -12.30 9.49
N ALA A 328 -7.14 -12.77 8.84
CA ALA A 328 -7.20 -12.99 7.40
C ALA A 328 -7.47 -11.72 6.58
N ALA A 329 -7.84 -10.59 7.21
CA ALA A 329 -8.23 -9.37 6.52
C ALA A 329 -7.08 -8.79 5.67
N ALA A 330 -7.27 -8.63 4.36
CA ALA A 330 -6.26 -8.15 3.42
C ALA A 330 -6.89 -7.13 2.44
N PRO A 331 -6.16 -6.09 2.00
CA PRO A 331 -6.68 -5.16 1.01
C PRO A 331 -6.87 -5.88 -0.34
N GLY A 332 -7.82 -5.39 -1.14
CA GLY A 332 -8.16 -6.03 -2.42
C GLY A 332 -8.97 -7.32 -2.29
N THR A 333 -9.51 -7.61 -1.10
CA THR A 333 -10.43 -8.72 -0.88
C THR A 333 -11.81 -8.24 -0.43
N THR A 334 -12.84 -9.03 -0.74
CA THR A 334 -14.22 -8.75 -0.31
C THR A 334 -14.70 -9.67 0.79
N PHE A 335 -15.60 -9.19 1.64
CA PHE A 335 -16.29 -10.02 2.63
C PHE A 335 -17.76 -9.63 2.79
N LEU A 336 -18.56 -10.58 3.27
CA LEU A 336 -19.95 -10.37 3.68
C LEU A 336 -19.99 -10.07 5.19
N LEU A 337 -20.52 -8.91 5.57
CA LEU A 337 -20.78 -8.57 6.97
C LEU A 337 -22.03 -9.28 7.48
N ALA A 338 -21.85 -10.02 8.58
CA ALA A 338 -22.88 -10.80 9.24
C ALA A 338 -23.22 -10.24 10.62
N ASP A 339 -24.46 -10.46 11.07
CA ASP A 339 -24.92 -10.24 12.44
C ASP A 339 -24.79 -8.78 12.92
N HIS A 340 -24.84 -7.81 11.99
CA HIS A 340 -24.78 -6.40 12.30
C HIS A 340 -26.21 -5.79 12.30
N PRO A 341 -26.67 -5.18 13.40
CA PRO A 341 -28.07 -4.76 13.58
C PRO A 341 -28.65 -3.89 12.44
N GLU A 342 -27.84 -3.00 11.86
CA GLU A 342 -28.26 -2.14 10.76
C GLU A 342 -28.15 -2.82 9.39
N HIS A 343 -27.12 -3.65 9.20
CA HIS A 343 -26.81 -4.24 7.89
C HIS A 343 -27.51 -5.59 7.67
N ASP A 344 -28.03 -6.22 8.72
CA ASP A 344 -28.85 -7.43 8.56
C ASP A 344 -30.18 -7.16 7.82
N ARG A 345 -30.59 -5.88 7.74
CA ARG A 345 -31.74 -5.41 6.97
C ARG A 345 -31.42 -5.05 5.52
N ASP A 346 -30.12 -4.92 5.19
CA ASP A 346 -29.65 -4.63 3.83
C ASP A 346 -29.71 -5.90 2.96
N THR A 347 -29.72 -5.74 1.63
CA THR A 347 -29.56 -6.87 0.70
C THR A 347 -28.17 -7.50 0.80
N ALA A 348 -28.00 -8.73 0.29
CA ALA A 348 -26.70 -9.42 0.32
C ALA A 348 -25.58 -8.62 -0.37
N GLU A 349 -25.91 -7.94 -1.48
CA GLU A 349 -24.97 -7.11 -2.25
C GLU A 349 -24.53 -5.89 -1.45
N GLN A 350 -25.47 -5.26 -0.74
CA GLN A 350 -25.18 -4.13 0.12
C GLN A 350 -24.30 -4.57 1.30
N ARG A 351 -24.51 -5.77 1.84
CA ARG A 351 -23.71 -6.33 2.94
C ARG A 351 -22.30 -6.78 2.52
N ARG A 352 -21.94 -6.67 1.24
CA ARG A 352 -20.61 -7.01 0.73
C ARG A 352 -19.71 -5.79 0.69
N PHE A 353 -18.55 -5.90 1.33
CA PHE A 353 -17.58 -4.82 1.47
C PHE A 353 -16.23 -5.21 0.87
N LEU A 354 -15.57 -4.24 0.23
CA LEU A 354 -14.19 -4.32 -0.23
C LEU A 354 -13.28 -3.70 0.83
N ILE A 355 -12.28 -4.44 1.29
CA ILE A 355 -11.23 -3.92 2.17
C ILE A 355 -10.27 -3.08 1.33
N THR A 356 -10.18 -1.79 1.64
CA THR A 356 -9.29 -0.84 0.96
C THR A 356 -8.02 -0.57 1.75
N ALA A 357 -8.06 -0.69 3.07
CA ALA A 357 -6.91 -0.60 3.95
C ALA A 357 -7.11 -1.43 5.21
N ILE A 358 -6.01 -1.92 5.79
CA ILE A 358 -6.00 -2.68 7.03
C ILE A 358 -4.72 -2.36 7.82
N THR A 359 -4.88 -2.13 9.12
CA THR A 359 -3.77 -2.09 10.07
C THR A 359 -3.91 -3.25 11.02
N HIS A 360 -2.88 -4.09 11.10
CA HIS A 360 -2.76 -5.15 12.08
C HIS A 360 -1.84 -4.72 13.21
N HIS A 361 -2.23 -5.00 14.44
CA HIS A 361 -1.39 -4.90 15.63
C HIS A 361 -1.30 -6.26 16.28
N GLY A 362 -0.09 -6.78 16.44
CA GLY A 362 0.17 -8.07 17.07
C GLY A 362 1.27 -7.96 18.11
N ARG A 363 1.18 -8.79 19.14
CA ARG A 363 2.18 -8.90 20.21
C ARG A 363 2.41 -10.36 20.56
N ASN A 364 3.67 -10.75 20.70
CA ASN A 364 4.05 -12.01 21.32
C ASN A 364 4.28 -11.81 22.82
N ASN A 365 3.91 -12.82 23.61
CA ASN A 365 4.27 -12.87 25.03
C ASN A 365 5.71 -13.37 25.18
N LEU A 366 6.67 -12.46 25.13
CA LEU A 366 8.07 -12.68 25.49
C LEU A 366 8.21 -12.23 26.96
N GLY A 367 8.63 -13.13 27.85
CA GLY A 367 8.57 -12.93 29.31
C GLY A 367 9.01 -11.53 29.77
N GLU A 368 8.06 -10.74 30.26
CA GLU A 368 8.27 -9.32 30.64
C GLU A 368 9.23 -9.15 31.83
N THR A 369 9.50 -10.20 32.61
CA THR A 369 10.00 -10.11 33.99
C THR A 369 11.44 -9.58 34.14
N ARG A 370 12.21 -9.37 33.06
CA ARG A 370 13.54 -8.71 33.11
C ARG A 370 13.83 -7.72 31.98
N ILE A 371 12.96 -7.58 30.98
CA ILE A 371 13.19 -6.72 29.81
C ILE A 371 12.60 -5.32 30.03
N GLY A 372 11.61 -5.17 30.93
CA GLY A 372 11.00 -3.89 31.30
C GLY A 372 11.88 -2.87 32.04
N MET A 373 13.15 -3.20 32.33
CA MET A 373 14.13 -2.29 32.96
C MET A 373 15.07 -1.60 31.95
N MET A 374 14.62 -1.37 30.71
CA MET A 374 15.39 -0.60 29.72
C MET A 374 14.99 0.89 29.77
N PRO A 375 15.88 1.82 30.17
CA PRO A 375 15.64 3.23 29.93
C PRO A 375 15.76 3.52 28.43
N ALA A 376 14.78 4.22 27.86
CA ALA A 376 14.88 4.76 26.51
C ALA A 376 16.07 5.75 26.43
N VAL A 377 16.82 5.72 25.33
CA VAL A 377 18.07 6.49 25.17
C VAL A 377 17.83 8.01 24.96
N ASP A 378 16.58 8.48 24.99
CA ASP A 378 16.27 9.91 24.88
C ASP A 378 15.05 10.32 25.74
N PRO A 379 15.22 11.08 26.84
CA PRO A 379 14.11 11.54 27.68
C PRO A 379 13.29 12.69 27.09
N GLN A 380 13.68 13.32 25.97
CA GLN A 380 13.02 14.55 25.49
C GLN A 380 12.10 14.41 24.26
N LYS A 381 11.85 13.20 23.76
CA LYS A 381 10.85 12.97 22.69
C LYS A 381 9.91 11.77 22.92
N SER A 382 9.67 11.37 24.17
CA SER A 382 8.54 10.48 24.45
C SER A 382 7.26 11.30 24.63
N THR A 383 6.66 11.77 23.52
CA THR A 383 5.21 11.94 23.51
C THR A 383 4.62 10.54 23.69
N LYS A 384 4.42 10.14 24.95
CA LYS A 384 3.62 8.99 25.32
C LYS A 384 2.19 9.28 24.90
N THR A 385 1.85 9.03 23.64
CA THR A 385 0.54 8.50 23.32
C THR A 385 0.38 7.29 24.25
N LYS A 386 -0.70 7.25 25.04
CA LYS A 386 -1.05 6.03 25.78
C LYS A 386 -1.11 4.91 24.75
N ASP A 387 -0.08 4.08 24.69
CA ASP A 387 -0.08 2.86 23.90
C ASP A 387 -1.26 2.05 24.42
N GLU A 388 -2.33 1.96 23.63
CA GLU A 388 -3.36 0.96 23.84
C GLU A 388 -2.64 -0.39 23.74
N THR A 389 -2.24 -0.93 24.88
CA THR A 389 -1.55 -2.22 24.94
C THR A 389 -2.50 -3.27 24.38
N VAL A 390 -2.28 -3.68 23.13
CA VAL A 390 -3.02 -4.77 22.51
C VAL A 390 -2.67 -6.06 23.26
N ASP A 391 -3.67 -6.74 23.81
CA ASP A 391 -3.46 -7.94 24.65
C ASP A 391 -2.75 -9.08 23.88
N LEU A 392 -3.09 -9.28 22.61
CA LEU A 392 -2.43 -10.25 21.74
C LEU A 392 -2.48 -9.84 20.26
N TYR A 393 -3.68 -9.54 19.77
CA TYR A 393 -3.88 -9.10 18.39
C TYR A 393 -5.12 -8.23 18.25
N ARG A 394 -5.04 -7.20 17.41
CA ARG A 394 -6.19 -6.37 16.99
C ARG A 394 -5.96 -5.85 15.57
N ASN A 395 -7.03 -5.61 14.84
CA ASN A 395 -6.95 -4.94 13.54
C ASN A 395 -7.96 -3.78 13.39
N GLN A 396 -7.69 -2.91 12.41
CA GLN A 396 -8.55 -1.81 11.98
C GLN A 396 -8.71 -1.86 10.47
N ILE A 397 -9.95 -2.03 9.99
CA ILE A 397 -10.30 -2.15 8.57
C ILE A 397 -10.90 -0.84 8.09
N THR A 398 -10.47 -0.37 6.93
CA THR A 398 -11.21 0.59 6.11
C THR A 398 -11.80 -0.13 4.91
N ALA A 399 -13.07 0.11 4.64
CA ALA A 399 -13.79 -0.56 3.57
C ALA A 399 -14.78 0.37 2.86
N ILE A 400 -15.18 -0.05 1.66
CA ILE A 400 -16.30 0.51 0.90
C ILE A 400 -17.26 -0.61 0.50
N ARG A 401 -18.49 -0.30 0.09
CA ARG A 401 -19.36 -1.33 -0.50
C ARG A 401 -18.70 -1.87 -1.78
N ALA A 402 -18.72 -3.19 -1.99
CA ALA A 402 -17.97 -3.83 -3.07
C ALA A 402 -18.42 -3.41 -4.48
N SER A 403 -19.67 -2.97 -4.62
CA SER A 403 -20.23 -2.47 -5.88
C SER A 403 -19.71 -1.09 -6.30
N LEU A 404 -19.10 -0.33 -5.40
CA LEU A 404 -18.58 1.00 -5.70
C LEU A 404 -17.17 0.87 -6.31
N PRO A 405 -16.91 1.39 -7.52
CA PRO A 405 -15.58 1.35 -8.12
C PRO A 405 -14.54 2.02 -7.22
N TRP A 406 -13.41 1.35 -7.00
CA TRP A 406 -12.28 1.96 -6.30
C TRP A 406 -11.26 2.49 -7.31
N ARG A 407 -10.78 3.70 -7.06
CA ARG A 407 -9.67 4.33 -7.78
C ARG A 407 -8.74 5.03 -6.79
N PRO A 408 -7.43 5.07 -7.05
CA PRO A 408 -6.51 5.85 -6.23
C PRO A 408 -6.84 7.34 -6.33
N LEU A 409 -6.60 8.07 -5.25
CA LEU A 409 -6.69 9.52 -5.21
C LEU A 409 -5.42 10.02 -4.55
N LEU A 410 -4.53 10.62 -5.33
CA LEU A 410 -3.34 11.29 -4.81
C LEU A 410 -3.64 12.77 -4.62
N SER A 411 -3.00 13.36 -3.61
CA SER A 411 -3.02 14.79 -3.37
C SER A 411 -1.59 15.30 -3.22
N ASP A 412 -1.30 16.44 -3.81
CA ASP A 412 -0.05 17.17 -3.62
C ASP A 412 -0.31 18.51 -2.90
N SER A 413 0.69 19.39 -2.87
CA SER A 413 0.58 20.73 -2.26
C SER A 413 -0.48 21.63 -2.92
N HIS A 414 -0.93 21.30 -4.13
CA HIS A 414 -1.99 22.00 -4.88
C HIS A 414 -3.34 21.27 -4.78
N GLY A 415 -3.44 20.21 -3.98
CA GLY A 415 -4.67 19.46 -3.74
C GLY A 415 -4.81 18.26 -4.68
N ARG A 416 -6.02 18.06 -5.24
CA ARG A 416 -6.40 16.84 -5.98
C ARG A 416 -6.51 17.14 -7.47
N MET A 417 -5.39 17.04 -8.19
CA MET A 417 -5.34 17.24 -9.63
C MET A 417 -5.71 15.96 -10.39
N VAL A 418 -6.39 16.09 -11.54
CA VAL A 418 -6.69 14.94 -12.46
C VAL A 418 -5.42 14.49 -13.20
N HIS A 419 -4.43 15.39 -13.32
CA HIS A 419 -3.15 15.14 -13.99
C HIS A 419 -2.01 15.86 -13.24
N PRO A 420 -1.62 15.41 -12.04
CA PRO A 420 -0.45 15.98 -11.37
C PRO A 420 0.77 15.70 -12.25
N ARG A 421 1.57 16.72 -12.55
CA ARG A 421 2.81 16.60 -13.35
C ARG A 421 3.95 17.35 -12.66
N PRO A 422 5.18 16.84 -12.73
CA PRO A 422 6.34 17.62 -12.30
C PRO A 422 6.40 18.90 -13.11
N THR A 423 6.63 20.02 -12.43
CA THR A 423 6.67 21.35 -13.05
C THR A 423 8.13 21.76 -13.27
N ILE A 424 8.44 22.18 -14.50
CA ILE A 424 9.72 22.82 -14.81
C ILE A 424 9.60 24.29 -14.42
N ASN A 425 10.44 24.72 -13.48
CA ASN A 425 10.51 26.13 -13.10
C ASN A 425 11.52 26.84 -14.00
N GLY A 426 11.02 27.73 -14.86
CA GLY A 426 11.83 28.53 -15.77
C GLY A 426 12.05 27.88 -17.15
N THR A 427 12.93 28.49 -17.94
CA THR A 427 13.28 28.02 -19.29
C THR A 427 14.55 27.15 -19.26
N LEU A 428 14.56 26.11 -20.08
CA LEU A 428 15.72 25.24 -20.30
C LEU A 428 16.26 25.45 -21.70
N THR A 429 17.58 25.41 -21.86
CA THR A 429 18.24 25.38 -23.17
C THR A 429 18.44 23.94 -23.63
N ALA A 430 18.21 23.66 -24.91
CA ALA A 430 18.43 22.35 -25.50
C ALA A 430 19.26 22.46 -26.78
N ILE A 431 19.99 21.38 -27.12
CA ILE A 431 20.71 21.27 -28.38
C ILE A 431 19.77 20.68 -29.43
N VAL A 432 19.65 21.33 -30.59
CA VAL A 432 18.92 20.78 -31.72
C VAL A 432 19.73 19.61 -32.30
N VAL A 433 19.14 18.42 -32.27
CA VAL A 433 19.75 17.19 -32.78
C VAL A 433 19.00 16.69 -34.03
N GLY A 434 19.70 15.98 -34.92
CA GLY A 434 19.14 15.40 -36.14
C GLY A 434 20.08 14.35 -36.74
N ASN A 435 19.58 13.53 -37.66
CA ASN A 435 20.23 12.29 -38.12
C ASN A 435 21.42 12.51 -39.08
N GLY A 436 22.14 13.62 -38.95
CA GLY A 436 23.34 13.94 -39.74
C GLY A 436 23.08 14.35 -41.19
N GLN A 437 21.84 14.26 -41.69
CA GLN A 437 21.46 14.78 -43.02
C GLN A 437 20.58 16.03 -42.88
N GLN A 438 21.05 17.11 -43.48
CA GLN A 438 20.50 18.48 -43.54
C GLN A 438 20.89 19.45 -42.41
N ARG A 439 21.94 20.23 -42.68
CA ARG A 439 21.97 21.66 -42.29
C ARG A 439 20.97 22.40 -43.20
N GLN A 440 19.74 22.62 -42.75
CA GLN A 440 18.97 23.74 -43.29
C GLN A 440 19.29 24.99 -42.47
N HIS A 441 20.34 25.70 -42.87
CA HIS A 441 20.40 27.14 -42.67
C HIS A 441 19.62 27.79 -43.80
N GLY A 442 18.30 27.89 -43.62
CA GLY A 442 17.47 28.83 -44.33
C GLY A 442 17.17 30.00 -43.40
N ARG A 443 17.99 31.06 -43.45
CA ARG A 443 17.47 32.39 -43.14
C ARG A 443 16.42 32.71 -44.20
N GLN A 444 15.19 33.01 -43.78
CA GLN A 444 14.42 34.16 -44.24
C GLN A 444 13.39 34.51 -43.17
#